data_AF-A0A420RNL9-F1
#
_entry.id   AF-A0A420RNL9-F1
#
_cell.length_a   1.000
_cell.length_b   1.000
_cell.length_c   1.000
_cell.angle_alpha   90.00
_cell.angle_beta   90.00
_cell.angle_gamma   90.00
#
_symmetry.space_group_name_H-M   'P 1'
#
loop_
_entity.id
_entity.type
_entity.pdbx_description
1 polymer ?
#
loop_
_entity_poly.entity_id
_entity_poly.type
_entity_poly.pdbx_seq_one_letter_code
_entity_poly.pdbx_strand_id
1 'polypeptide(L)'
;MYQAFDDISARNDFALPVLTDHIKKLPGHIATHELNFAGGNWWRISFVAAEESDLVFMAVYGETIDVFVYDQDAFQISKQRAEGEDYDSDVMLSADPKEMGELDAYGLWYQLERSNLRLYQASDVADAESCGPRP
;
A
#
# COMPACT_ATOMS: atom_id res chain seq x y z
N MET A 1 5.61 -15.43 -0.08
CA MET A 1 4.99 -14.23 -0.66
C MET A 1 5.99 -13.08 -0.78
N TYR A 2 6.84 -12.88 0.24
CA TYR A 2 7.95 -11.93 0.26
C TYR A 2 8.86 -11.94 -0.97
N GLN A 3 9.22 -13.11 -1.51
CA GLN A 3 10.00 -13.20 -2.76
C GLN A 3 9.32 -12.56 -3.98
N ALA A 4 7.97 -12.52 -4.03
CA ALA A 4 7.25 -11.81 -5.08
C ALA A 4 7.29 -10.28 -4.89
N PHE A 5 7.35 -9.79 -3.64
CA PHE A 5 7.57 -8.37 -3.36
C PHE A 5 9.03 -7.97 -3.65
N ASP A 6 9.99 -8.85 -3.39
CA ASP A 6 11.39 -8.63 -3.75
C ASP A 6 11.56 -8.53 -5.28
N ASP A 7 10.92 -9.43 -6.03
CA ASP A 7 10.90 -9.40 -7.49
C ASP A 7 10.20 -8.14 -8.05
N ILE A 8 9.19 -7.60 -7.36
CA ILE A 8 8.48 -6.38 -7.78
C ILE A 8 9.30 -5.14 -7.45
N SER A 9 9.85 -5.04 -6.23
CA SER A 9 10.68 -3.92 -5.77
C SER A 9 12.01 -3.80 -6.52
N ALA A 10 12.57 -4.92 -7.00
CA ALA A 10 13.80 -4.93 -7.79
C ALA A 10 13.60 -4.52 -9.26
N ARG A 11 12.35 -4.40 -9.74
CA ARG A 11 12.03 -4.16 -11.14
C ARG A 11 11.47 -2.75 -11.35
N ASN A 12 12.35 -1.81 -11.66
CA ASN A 12 11.98 -0.42 -11.99
C ASN A 12 11.44 -0.21 -13.43
N ASP A 13 11.49 -1.23 -14.30
CA ASP A 13 11.30 -1.04 -15.75
C ASP A 13 9.94 -1.52 -16.30
N PHE A 14 8.95 -1.85 -15.45
CA PHE A 14 7.63 -2.27 -15.96
C PHE A 14 6.70 -1.09 -16.22
N ALA A 15 6.11 -1.07 -17.42
CA ALA A 15 4.94 -0.24 -17.69
C ALA A 15 3.86 -0.58 -16.64
N LEU A 16 3.42 0.42 -15.88
CA LEU A 16 2.53 0.23 -14.73
C LEU A 16 1.26 -0.63 -14.98
N PRO A 17 0.62 -0.64 -16.16
CA PRO A 17 -0.49 -1.57 -16.42
C PRO A 17 -0.07 -3.04 -16.25
N VAL A 18 1.12 -3.41 -16.74
CA VAL A 18 1.66 -4.77 -16.64
C VAL A 18 1.98 -5.12 -15.20
N LEU A 19 2.56 -4.17 -14.45
CA LEU A 19 2.85 -4.35 -13.03
C LEU A 19 1.55 -4.59 -12.23
N THR A 20 0.51 -3.85 -12.54
CA THR A 20 -0.77 -3.93 -11.82
C THR A 20 -1.49 -5.24 -12.07
N ASP A 21 -1.47 -5.73 -13.31
CA ASP A 21 -2.01 -7.03 -13.63
C ASP A 21 -1.25 -8.16 -12.93
N HIS A 22 0.05 -8.00 -12.67
CA HIS A 22 0.81 -8.95 -11.86
C HIS A 22 0.43 -8.87 -10.38
N ILE A 23 0.32 -7.66 -9.82
CA ILE A 23 -0.05 -7.44 -8.43
C ILE A 23 -1.44 -8.01 -8.12
N LYS A 24 -2.44 -7.77 -8.99
CA LYS A 24 -3.79 -8.31 -8.85
C LYS A 24 -3.84 -9.84 -8.90
N LYS A 25 -2.80 -10.50 -9.44
CA LYS A 25 -2.68 -11.96 -9.49
C LYS A 25 -1.93 -12.53 -8.28
N LEU A 26 -1.39 -11.69 -7.40
CA LEU A 26 -0.74 -12.18 -6.19
C LEU A 26 -1.78 -12.85 -5.28
N PRO A 27 -1.48 -14.05 -4.75
CA PRO A 27 -2.28 -14.63 -3.68
C PRO A 27 -2.42 -13.64 -2.52
N GLY A 28 -3.62 -13.49 -1.98
CA GLY A 28 -3.88 -12.55 -0.88
C GLY A 28 -4.15 -11.11 -1.32
N HIS A 29 -4.19 -10.80 -2.63
CA HIS A 29 -4.65 -9.50 -3.10
C HIS A 29 -6.06 -9.18 -2.57
N ILE A 30 -6.24 -7.94 -2.09
CA ILE A 30 -7.48 -7.46 -1.48
C ILE A 30 -8.14 -6.41 -2.36
N ALA A 31 -7.42 -5.33 -2.65
CA ALA A 31 -7.94 -4.18 -3.35
C ALA A 31 -6.82 -3.47 -4.12
N THR A 32 -7.21 -2.77 -5.18
CA THR A 32 -6.34 -1.83 -5.91
C THR A 32 -7.14 -0.56 -6.13
N HIS A 33 -6.56 0.58 -5.74
CA HIS A 33 -7.12 1.90 -6.01
C HIS A 33 -6.20 2.67 -6.96
N GLU A 34 -6.82 3.40 -7.88
CA GLU A 34 -6.13 4.25 -8.85
C GLU A 34 -6.55 5.69 -8.61
N LEU A 35 -5.58 6.55 -8.30
CA LEU A 35 -5.80 7.96 -8.08
C LEU A 35 -5.27 8.76 -9.26
N ASN A 36 -6.11 9.65 -9.77
CA ASN A 36 -5.79 10.52 -10.89
C ASN A 36 -5.75 11.95 -10.40
N PHE A 37 -4.54 12.50 -10.26
CA PHE A 37 -4.34 13.87 -9.83
C PHE A 37 -4.39 14.83 -11.02
N ALA A 38 -4.75 16.09 -10.72
CA ALA A 38 -4.67 17.17 -11.70
C ALA A 38 -3.24 17.28 -12.27
N GLY A 39 -3.14 17.50 -13.59
CA GLY A 39 -1.86 17.53 -14.30
C GLY A 39 -1.41 16.19 -14.88
N GLY A 40 -2.23 15.15 -14.81
CA GLY A 40 -1.93 13.84 -15.41
C GLY A 40 -0.98 12.98 -14.57
N ASN A 41 -0.70 13.41 -13.33
CA ASN A 41 -0.01 12.58 -12.35
C ASN A 41 -0.95 11.50 -11.86
N TRP A 42 -0.41 10.32 -11.67
CA TRP A 42 -1.21 9.16 -11.34
C TRP A 42 -0.51 8.35 -10.26
N TRP A 43 -1.33 7.74 -9.42
CA TRP A 43 -0.86 6.93 -8.32
C TRP A 43 -1.72 5.68 -8.21
N ARG A 44 -1.11 4.58 -7.80
CA ARG A 44 -1.82 3.32 -7.61
C ARG A 44 -1.40 2.69 -6.29
N ILE A 45 -2.37 2.28 -5.50
CA ILE A 45 -2.13 1.53 -4.27
C ILE A 45 -2.78 0.16 -4.38
N SER A 46 -2.08 -0.88 -3.97
CA SER A 46 -2.63 -2.24 -3.93
C SER A 46 -2.32 -2.90 -2.61
N PHE A 47 -3.33 -3.49 -1.99
CA PHE A 47 -3.23 -4.19 -0.73
C PHE A 47 -3.15 -5.69 -0.96
N VAL A 48 -2.22 -6.34 -0.27
CA VAL A 48 -1.98 -7.78 -0.35
C VAL A 48 -1.76 -8.30 1.07
N ALA A 49 -2.48 -9.35 1.46
CA ALA A 49 -2.22 -10.08 2.69
C ALA A 49 -1.01 -11.01 2.48
N ALA A 50 0.11 -10.73 3.15
CA ALA A 50 1.36 -11.49 3.06
C ALA A 50 1.31 -12.82 3.84
N GLU A 51 0.72 -12.78 5.04
CA GLU A 51 0.49 -13.91 5.96
C GLU A 51 -0.87 -13.75 6.66
N GLU A 52 -1.21 -14.62 7.63
CA GLU A 52 -2.51 -14.56 8.35
C GLU A 52 -2.72 -13.23 9.09
N SER A 53 -1.65 -12.52 9.46
CA SER A 53 -1.69 -11.24 10.19
C SER A 53 -1.16 -10.03 9.41
N ASP A 54 -0.29 -10.24 8.43
CA ASP A 54 0.50 -9.15 7.85
C ASP A 54 -0.15 -8.65 6.58
N LEU A 55 -0.69 -7.43 6.64
CA LEU A 55 -1.10 -6.68 5.48
C LEU A 55 0.10 -5.89 4.97
N VAL A 56 0.38 -5.99 3.68
CA VAL A 56 1.32 -5.10 3.00
C VAL A 56 0.58 -4.33 1.93
N PHE A 57 1.04 -3.13 1.63
CA PHE A 57 0.56 -2.41 0.48
C PHE A 57 1.72 -1.95 -0.40
N MET A 58 1.47 -1.94 -1.70
CA MET A 58 2.37 -1.42 -2.71
C MET A 58 1.81 -0.11 -3.22
N ALA A 59 2.57 0.96 -3.05
CA ALA A 59 2.29 2.28 -3.60
C ALA A 59 3.15 2.48 -4.84
N VAL A 60 2.53 2.81 -5.96
CA VAL A 60 3.24 3.07 -7.22
C VAL A 60 2.99 4.51 -7.64
N TYR A 61 4.07 5.30 -7.72
CA TYR A 61 4.07 6.69 -8.13
C TYR A 61 5.04 6.89 -9.29
N GLY A 62 4.55 7.34 -10.44
CA GLY A 62 5.40 7.49 -11.63
C GLY A 62 6.10 6.15 -11.98
N GLU A 63 7.44 6.15 -11.98
CA GLU A 63 8.26 4.95 -12.25
C GLU A 63 8.76 4.26 -10.97
N THR A 64 8.34 4.74 -9.79
CA THR A 64 8.77 4.22 -8.49
C THR A 64 7.72 3.33 -7.85
N ILE A 65 8.16 2.21 -7.27
CA ILE A 65 7.33 1.29 -6.50
C ILE A 65 7.89 1.24 -5.09
N ASP A 66 7.07 1.66 -4.12
CA ASP A 66 7.37 1.50 -2.71
C ASP A 66 6.45 0.44 -2.11
N VAL A 67 7.01 -0.43 -1.29
CA VAL A 67 6.28 -1.49 -0.59
C VAL A 67 6.33 -1.18 0.89
N PHE A 68 5.19 -1.16 1.56
CA PHE A 68 5.08 -0.83 2.98
C PHE A 68 4.38 -1.96 3.73
N VAL A 69 4.78 -2.16 4.98
CA VAL A 69 3.96 -2.92 5.93
C VAL A 69 2.78 -2.04 6.31
N TYR A 70 1.56 -2.54 6.08
CA TYR A 70 0.35 -1.80 6.38
C TYR A 70 0.05 -1.89 7.87
N ASP A 71 0.05 -0.73 8.52
CA ASP A 71 -0.39 -0.57 9.90
C ASP A 71 -1.58 0.39 9.92
N GLN A 72 -2.76 -0.13 10.28
CA GLN A 72 -3.99 0.66 10.35
C GLN A 72 -3.89 1.79 11.38
N ASP A 73 -3.11 1.59 12.45
CA ASP A 73 -2.94 2.55 13.53
C ASP A 73 -1.99 3.70 13.13
N ALA A 74 -1.30 3.58 11.99
CA ALA A 74 -0.44 4.64 11.45
C ALA A 74 -1.21 5.74 10.70
N PHE A 75 -2.54 5.61 10.59
CA PHE A 75 -3.40 6.54 9.85
C PHE A 75 -4.48 7.16 10.72
N GLN A 76 -4.85 8.39 10.38
CA GLN A 76 -5.92 9.13 11.02
C GLN A 76 -7.27 8.80 10.35
N ILE A 77 -8.18 8.24 11.14
CA ILE A 77 -9.54 7.91 10.72
C ILE A 77 -10.55 8.85 11.39
N SER A 78 -11.34 9.56 10.58
CA SER A 78 -12.43 10.41 11.08
C SER A 78 -13.78 9.70 10.98
N LYS A 79 -14.59 9.81 12.04
CA LYS A 79 -15.94 9.22 12.11
C LYS A 79 -17.04 10.10 11.51
N GLN A 80 -16.73 11.32 11.09
CA GLN A 80 -17.73 12.29 10.65
C GLN A 80 -17.59 12.58 9.15
N ARG A 81 -18.58 12.13 8.37
CA ARG A 81 -18.93 12.77 7.11
C ARG A 81 -19.95 13.87 7.41
N ALA A 82 -19.52 15.13 7.45
CA ALA A 82 -20.46 16.23 7.40
C ALA A 82 -20.94 16.40 5.95
N GLU A 83 -22.21 16.08 5.67
CA GLU A 83 -22.80 16.42 4.36
C GLU A 83 -22.69 17.94 4.14
N GLY A 84 -21.83 18.37 3.23
CA GLY A 84 -21.68 19.77 2.85
C GLY A 84 -20.31 20.41 3.12
N GLU A 85 -19.35 19.70 3.70
CA GLU A 85 -17.96 20.17 3.77
C GLU A 85 -17.20 19.76 2.50
N ASP A 86 -16.42 20.70 1.93
CA ASP A 86 -15.36 20.37 0.96
C ASP A 86 -14.36 19.52 1.73
N TYR A 87 -14.44 18.20 1.58
CA TYR A 87 -13.58 17.28 2.31
C TYR A 87 -12.14 17.55 1.93
N ASP A 88 -11.32 17.88 2.93
CA ASP A 88 -9.88 17.76 2.79
C ASP A 88 -9.58 16.31 2.44
N SER A 89 -8.95 16.13 1.29
CA SER A 89 -8.63 14.82 0.72
C SER A 89 -7.60 14.04 1.55
N ASP A 90 -7.23 14.54 2.74
CA ASP A 90 -6.30 13.94 3.68
C ASP A 90 -6.99 13.11 4.79
N VAL A 91 -8.32 13.06 4.84
CA VAL A 91 -9.07 12.31 5.86
C VAL A 91 -9.54 10.95 5.33
N MET A 92 -9.18 9.88 6.05
CA MET A 92 -9.70 8.52 5.82
C MET A 92 -10.92 8.25 6.71
N LEU A 93 -11.84 7.42 6.23
CA LEU A 93 -13.06 6.98 6.91
C LEU A 93 -12.99 5.50 7.29
N SER A 94 -12.20 4.71 6.55
CA SER A 94 -11.84 3.35 6.92
C SER A 94 -10.34 3.09 6.73
N ALA A 95 -9.75 2.41 7.72
CA ALA A 95 -8.43 1.79 7.61
C ALA A 95 -8.53 0.32 7.17
N ASP A 96 -9.73 -0.24 6.95
CA ASP A 96 -9.84 -1.60 6.43
C ASP A 96 -9.70 -1.58 4.91
N PRO A 97 -8.65 -2.18 4.33
CA PRO A 97 -8.46 -2.22 2.88
C PRO A 97 -9.63 -2.83 2.10
N LYS A 98 -10.48 -3.65 2.74
CA LYS A 98 -11.69 -4.23 2.12
C LYS A 98 -12.86 -3.25 2.06
N GLU A 99 -12.88 -2.26 2.94
CA GLU A 99 -13.95 -1.29 3.06
C GLU A 99 -13.56 0.10 2.53
N MET A 100 -12.27 0.31 2.23
CA MET A 100 -11.74 1.54 1.65
C MET A 100 -12.39 1.86 0.29
N GLY A 101 -12.82 3.11 0.14
CA GLY A 101 -13.23 3.70 -1.13
C GLY A 101 -12.15 4.57 -1.75
N GLU A 102 -12.50 5.26 -2.84
CA GLU A 102 -11.60 6.17 -3.54
C GLU A 102 -11.12 7.33 -2.65
N LEU A 103 -12.02 7.92 -1.85
CA LEU A 103 -11.67 9.00 -0.93
C LEU A 103 -10.71 8.54 0.18
N ASP A 104 -10.86 7.31 0.69
CA ASP A 104 -9.94 6.74 1.66
C ASP A 104 -8.54 6.54 1.06
N ALA A 105 -8.48 6.14 -0.21
CA ALA A 105 -7.22 6.01 -0.92
C ALA A 105 -6.53 7.39 -1.12
N TYR A 106 -7.29 8.46 -1.41
CA TYR A 106 -6.74 9.82 -1.38
C TYR A 106 -6.23 10.20 0.01
N GLY A 107 -7.02 9.95 1.06
CA GLY A 107 -6.61 10.19 2.45
C GLY A 107 -5.29 9.50 2.77
N LEU A 108 -5.17 8.23 2.40
CA LEU A 108 -3.96 7.44 2.59
C LEU A 108 -2.76 8.03 1.85
N TRP A 109 -2.92 8.44 0.58
CA TRP A 109 -1.86 9.12 -0.18
C TRP A 109 -1.31 10.35 0.53
N TYR A 110 -2.20 11.24 1.00
CA TYR A 110 -1.79 12.47 1.67
C TYR A 110 -1.14 12.22 3.03
N GLN A 111 -1.52 11.13 3.71
CA GLN A 111 -0.95 10.75 4.99
C GLN A 111 0.37 9.95 4.86
N LEU A 112 0.63 9.30 3.73
CA LEU A 112 1.77 8.40 3.52
C LEU A 112 3.14 9.01 3.87
N GLU A 113 3.40 10.26 3.47
CA GLU A 113 4.64 10.98 3.80
C GLU A 113 4.74 11.37 5.28
N ARG A 114 3.61 11.40 5.98
CA ARG A 114 3.48 11.81 7.40
C ARG A 114 3.33 10.61 8.34
N SER A 115 3.02 9.44 7.80
CA SER A 115 2.83 8.21 8.56
C SER A 115 4.17 7.56 8.88
N ASN A 116 4.28 6.97 10.09
CA ASN A 116 5.48 6.24 10.52
C ASN A 116 5.49 4.79 9.99
N LEU A 117 5.11 4.60 8.73
CA LEU A 117 5.06 3.27 8.13
C LEU A 117 6.46 2.73 7.91
N ARG A 118 6.62 1.44 8.16
CA ARG A 118 7.86 0.75 7.83
C ARG A 118 7.85 0.42 6.34
N LEU A 119 8.83 0.99 5.62
CA LEU A 119 9.15 0.54 4.27
C LEU A 119 9.63 -0.91 4.35
N TYR A 120 9.02 -1.77 3.55
CA TYR A 120 9.49 -3.12 3.35
C TYR A 120 10.68 -3.07 2.40
N GLN A 121 11.89 -3.31 2.93
CA GLN A 121 13.08 -3.52 2.11
C GLN A 121 13.29 -5.02 1.92
N ALA A 122 13.54 -5.45 0.68
CA ALA A 122 13.80 -6.85 0.35
C ALA A 122 14.93 -7.50 1.19
N SER A 123 15.85 -6.70 1.73
CA SER A 123 16.91 -7.13 2.64
C SER A 123 16.44 -7.51 4.05
N ASP A 124 15.26 -7.06 4.49
CA ASP A 124 14.77 -7.27 5.86
C ASP A 124 14.33 -8.72 6.13
N VAL A 125 14.19 -9.55 5.08
CA VAL A 125 13.79 -10.97 5.18
C VAL A 125 14.98 -11.92 5.24
N ALA A 126 16.16 -11.51 4.79
CA ALA A 126 17.37 -12.32 4.86
C ALA A 126 17.79 -12.66 6.31
N ASP A 127 17.32 -11.88 7.29
CA ASP A 127 17.59 -12.11 8.71
C ASP A 127 16.56 -13.01 9.41
N ALA A 128 15.36 -13.20 8.83
CA ALA A 128 14.31 -14.04 9.43
C ALA A 128 14.60 -15.55 9.29
N GLU A 129 15.38 -15.96 8.28
CA GLU A 129 15.84 -17.35 8.12
C GLU A 129 17.11 -17.68 8.92
N SER A 130 17.71 -16.70 9.64
CA SER A 130 18.93 -16.92 10.43
C SER A 130 18.71 -17.36 11.88
N CYS A 131 17.47 -17.39 12.38
CA CYS A 131 17.15 -18.00 13.67
C CYS A 131 17.10 -19.53 13.52
N GLY A 132 18.28 -20.15 13.46
CA GLY A 132 18.44 -21.59 13.68
C GLY A 132 17.79 -22.03 14.99
N PRO A 133 17.52 -23.34 15.17
CA PRO A 133 16.88 -23.85 16.37
C PRO A 133 17.74 -23.48 17.58
N ARG A 134 17.17 -22.70 18.51
CA ARG A 134 17.85 -22.38 19.77
C ARG A 134 18.10 -23.69 20.55
N PRO A 135 19.31 -23.91 21.07
CA PRO A 135 19.63 -25.05 21.93
C PRO A 135 18.88 -25.00 23.27
#